data_AF-A0A8J7CNL5-F1
#
_entry.id   AF-A0A8J7CNL5-F1
#
_cell.length_a   1.000
_cell.length_b   1.000
_cell.length_c   1.000
_cell.angle_alpha   90.00
_cell.angle_beta   90.00
_cell.angle_gamma   90.00
#
_symmetry.space_group_name_H-M   'P 1'
#
loop_
_entity.id
_entity.type
_entity.pdbx_description
1 polymer ?
#
loop_
_entity_poly.entity_id
_entity_poly.type
_entity_poly.pdbx_seq_one_letter_code
_entity_poly.pdbx_strand_id
1 'polypeptide(L)'
;MLKNFLPLHIYRIEGQPAYFDPVRKKYVLVTPRETVRQRVVPYLIQELGVPQKMIRIGEKLFYYGLNFRHRADIVIERFDAAENISRPPAFVRKD
;
A
#
# COMPACT_ATOMS: atom_id res chain seq x y z
N MET A 1 18.41 -13.01 -5.58
CA MET A 1 18.79 -12.40 -4.29
C MET A 1 18.08 -11.05 -4.20
N LEU A 2 17.21 -10.88 -3.20
CA LEU A 2 16.44 -9.65 -2.97
C LEU A 2 17.43 -8.49 -2.77
N LYS A 3 17.55 -7.61 -3.77
CA LYS A 3 18.39 -6.42 -3.67
C LYS A 3 17.80 -5.53 -2.58
N ASN A 4 18.49 -5.48 -1.46
CA ASN A 4 18.48 -4.44 -0.43
C ASN A 4 17.12 -3.81 -0.14
N PHE A 5 16.41 -4.37 0.84
CA PHE A 5 15.44 -3.57 1.60
C PHE A 5 16.21 -2.44 2.26
N LEU A 6 16.26 -1.26 1.61
CA LEU A 6 16.81 -0.06 2.20
C LEU A 6 16.18 0.12 3.59
N PRO A 7 16.97 0.54 4.59
CA PRO A 7 16.45 0.75 5.93
C PRO A 7 15.29 1.75 5.85
N LEU A 8 14.14 1.38 6.42
CA LEU A 8 13.00 2.29 6.51
C LEU A 8 13.41 3.48 7.38
N HIS A 9 13.34 4.68 6.81
CA HIS A 9 13.61 5.89 7.58
C HIS A 9 12.45 6.12 8.55
N ILE A 10 12.78 6.30 9.84
CA ILE A 10 11.82 6.54 10.91
C ILE A 10 11.88 8.02 11.29
N TYR A 11 10.76 8.70 11.12
CA TYR A 11 10.54 10.07 11.57
C TYR A 11 9.93 10.08 12.98
N ARG A 12 9.99 11.23 13.66
CA ARG A 12 9.22 11.50 14.88
C ARG A 12 8.15 12.54 14.60
N ILE A 13 6.89 12.14 14.74
CA ILE A 13 5.72 13.01 14.60
C ILE A 13 5.03 13.03 15.96
N GLU A 14 4.91 14.20 16.57
CA GLU A 14 4.29 14.37 17.90
C GLU A 14 4.90 13.42 18.97
N GLY A 15 6.21 13.18 18.88
CA GLY A 15 6.95 12.29 19.78
C GLY A 15 6.80 10.79 19.48
N GLN A 16 5.95 10.40 18.51
CA GLN A 16 5.75 9.00 18.12
C GLN A 16 6.56 8.64 16.86
N PRO A 17 7.10 7.41 16.77
CA PRO A 17 7.79 6.95 15.57
C PRO A 17 6.80 6.79 14.41
N ALA A 18 7.14 7.32 13.24
CA ALA A 18 6.32 7.26 12.04
C ALA A 18 7.16 6.98 10.78
N TYR A 19 6.55 6.34 9.79
CA TYR A 19 7.06 6.25 8.43
C TYR A 19 6.39 7.33 7.57
N PHE A 20 7.10 7.86 6.58
CA PHE A 20 6.45 8.60 5.49
C PHE A 20 5.98 7.60 4.44
N ASP A 21 4.67 7.52 4.19
CA ASP A 21 4.10 6.67 3.17
C ASP A 21 4.05 7.42 1.82
N PRO A 22 4.82 7.01 0.80
CA PRO A 22 4.88 7.72 -0.47
C PRO A 22 3.59 7.60 -1.29
N VAL A 23 2.82 6.51 -1.12
CA VAL A 23 1.55 6.28 -1.83
C VAL A 23 0.45 7.18 -1.26
N ARG A 24 0.33 7.23 0.07
CA ARG A 24 -0.69 8.03 0.77
C ARG A 24 -0.26 9.47 1.05
N LYS A 25 1.00 9.81 0.81
CA LYS A 25 1.63 11.12 1.03
C LYS A 25 1.39 11.67 2.44
N LYS A 26 1.52 10.81 3.45
CA LYS A 26 1.33 11.17 4.87
C LYS A 26 2.23 10.37 5.78
N TYR A 27 2.47 10.91 6.97
CA TYR A 27 3.11 10.16 8.05
C TYR A 27 2.14 9.14 8.66
N VAL A 28 2.62 7.93 8.91
CA VAL A 28 1.87 6.83 9.49
C VAL A 28 2.65 6.24 10.65
N LEU A 29 1.97 6.01 11.77
CA LEU A 29 2.62 5.48 12.97
C LEU A 29 3.26 4.12 12.68
N VAL A 30 4.44 3.90 13.26
CA VAL A 30 5.13 2.62 13.16
C VAL A 30 4.31 1.56 13.89
N THR A 31 3.81 0.60 13.13
CA THR A 31 3.17 -0.61 13.65
C THR A 31 3.76 -1.84 12.93
N PRO A 32 3.60 -3.06 13.46
CA PRO A 32 4.05 -4.27 12.76
C PRO A 32 3.43 -4.41 11.37
N ARG A 33 2.13 -4.10 11.25
CA ARG A 33 1.39 -4.14 9.98
C ARG A 33 1.90 -3.08 9.00
N GLU A 34 2.15 -1.87 9.49
CA GLU A 34 2.65 -0.78 8.65
C GLU A 34 4.09 -1.01 8.21
N THR A 35 4.94 -1.59 9.06
CA THR A 35 6.31 -1.99 8.70
C THR A 35 6.32 -2.97 7.53
N VAL A 36 5.39 -3.94 7.50
CA VAL A 36 5.25 -4.85 6.35
C VAL A 36 4.83 -4.08 5.10
N ARG A 37 3.81 -3.22 5.18
CA ARG A 37 3.36 -2.41 4.03
C ARG A 37 4.47 -1.55 3.45
N GLN A 38 5.21 -0.84 4.31
CA GLN A 38 6.31 0.02 3.89
C GLN A 38 7.49 -0.76 3.28
N ARG A 39 7.64 -2.06 3.57
CA ARG A 39 8.60 -2.94 2.89
C ARG A 39 8.09 -3.48 1.56
N VAL A 40 6.80 -3.79 1.46
CA VAL A 40 6.21 -4.37 0.25
C VAL A 40 6.02 -3.33 -0.85
N VAL A 41 5.65 -2.10 -0.52
CA VAL A 41 5.40 -1.04 -1.52
C VAL A 41 6.62 -0.77 -2.42
N PRO A 42 7.85 -0.56 -1.89
CA PRO A 42 9.04 -0.40 -2.71
C PRO A 42 9.31 -1.61 -3.60
N TYR A 43 9.10 -2.83 -3.10
CA TYR A 43 9.25 -4.05 -3.89
C TYR A 43 8.29 -4.08 -5.09
N LEU A 44 7.01 -3.74 -4.87
CA LEU A 44 6.03 -3.66 -5.96
C LEU A 44 6.44 -2.64 -7.03
N ILE A 45 6.98 -1.49 -6.62
CA ILE A 45 7.34 -0.40 -7.54
C ILE A 45 8.64 -0.71 -8.28
N GLN A 46 9.69 -1.10 -7.55
CA GLN A 46 11.05 -1.18 -8.06
C GLN A 46 11.34 -2.52 -8.74
N GLU A 47 10.88 -3.62 -8.14
CA GLU A 47 11.19 -4.97 -8.63
C GLU A 47 10.09 -5.49 -9.56
N LEU A 48 8.82 -5.19 -9.27
CA LEU A 48 7.69 -5.65 -10.10
C LEU A 48 7.17 -4.60 -11.09
N GLY A 49 7.72 -3.38 -11.07
CA GLY A 49 7.34 -2.31 -12.01
C GLY A 49 5.90 -1.83 -11.88
N VAL A 50 5.23 -2.05 -10.75
CA VAL A 50 3.85 -1.60 -10.53
C VAL A 50 3.85 -0.08 -10.36
N PRO A 51 3.17 0.69 -11.24
CA PRO A 51 3.10 2.13 -11.11
C PRO A 51 2.47 2.53 -9.77
N GLN A 52 3.08 3.47 -9.05
CA GLN A 52 2.58 3.93 -7.75
C GLN A 52 1.10 4.34 -7.76
N LYS A 53 0.63 4.95 -8.87
CA LYS A 53 -0.78 5.35 -9.06
C LYS A 53 -1.79 4.19 -9.02
N MET A 54 -1.33 2.97 -9.25
CA MET A 54 -2.13 1.75 -9.21
C MET A 54 -2.17 1.12 -7.81
N ILE A 55 -1.41 1.63 -6.84
CA ILE A 55 -1.33 1.05 -5.50
C ILE A 55 -2.27 1.79 -4.56
N ARG A 56 -3.02 1.04 -3.75
CA ARG A 56 -3.79 1.55 -2.61
C ARG A 56 -3.45 0.78 -1.35
N ILE A 57 -3.50 1.44 -0.19
CA ILE A 57 -3.04 0.88 1.08
C ILE A 57 -4.15 0.95 2.13
N GLY A 58 -4.47 -0.17 2.76
CA GLY A 58 -5.48 -0.25 3.83
C GLY A 58 -6.92 -0.05 3.35
N GLU A 59 -7.19 -0.33 2.07
CA GLU A 59 -8.47 -0.03 1.45
C GLU A 59 -9.61 -0.91 1.92
N LYS A 60 -10.80 -0.30 2.02
CA LYS A 60 -12.03 -1.04 2.31
C LYS A 60 -12.49 -1.73 1.04
N LEU A 61 -12.73 -3.03 1.11
CA LEU A 61 -13.16 -3.82 -0.05
C LEU A 61 -14.58 -3.49 -0.52
N PHE A 62 -15.37 -2.83 0.32
CA PHE A 62 -16.70 -2.30 -0.03
C PHE A 62 -16.69 -1.45 -1.31
N TYR A 63 -15.61 -0.70 -1.58
CA TYR A 63 -15.50 0.12 -2.80
C TYR A 63 -15.48 -0.69 -4.09
N TYR A 64 -15.29 -2.01 -4.03
CA TYR A 64 -15.33 -2.92 -5.18
C TYR A 64 -16.57 -3.81 -5.19
N GLY A 65 -17.66 -3.41 -4.51
CA GLY A 65 -18.91 -4.18 -4.46
C GLY A 65 -18.82 -5.45 -3.60
N LEU A 66 -17.71 -5.65 -2.90
CA LEU A 66 -17.54 -6.79 -1.99
C LEU A 66 -18.11 -6.42 -0.62
N ASN A 67 -19.13 -7.16 -0.17
CA ASN A 67 -19.86 -6.87 1.08
C ASN A 67 -19.09 -7.31 2.34
N PHE A 68 -17.77 -7.11 2.36
CA PHE A 68 -16.89 -7.40 3.48
C PHE A 68 -16.55 -6.11 4.22
N ARG A 69 -16.73 -6.10 5.55
CA ARG A 69 -16.20 -5.03 6.43
C ARG A 69 -14.67 -5.03 6.52
N HIS A 70 -14.01 -5.94 5.79
CA HIS A 70 -12.58 -6.13 5.84
C HIS A 70 -11.83 -5.13 4.97
N ARG A 71 -10.58 -4.86 5.36
CA ARG A 71 -9.64 -4.02 4.63
C ARG A 71 -8.53 -4.89 4.05
N ALA A 72 -8.24 -4.72 2.76
CA ALA A 72 -7.01 -5.25 2.18
C ALA A 72 -5.81 -4.43 2.67
N ASP A 73 -4.65 -5.06 2.80
CA ASP A 73 -3.43 -4.36 3.15
C ASP A 73 -2.92 -3.53 2.00
N ILE A 74 -2.85 -4.14 0.83
CA ILE A 74 -2.46 -3.50 -0.42
C ILE A 74 -3.42 -3.96 -1.50
N VAL A 75 -3.92 -3.01 -2.29
CA VAL A 75 -4.68 -3.28 -3.52
C VAL A 75 -3.87 -2.76 -4.69
N ILE A 76 -3.77 -3.56 -5.75
CA ILE A 76 -3.27 -3.11 -7.04
C ILE A 76 -4.48 -2.95 -7.93
N GLU A 77 -4.68 -1.76 -8.47
CA GLU A 77 -5.82 -1.31 -9.26
C GLU A 77 -5.41 -0.98 -10.69
N ARG A 78 -6.17 -1.47 -11.67
CA ARG A 78 -6.13 -0.99 -13.05
C ARG A 78 -7.25 0.03 -13.24
N PHE A 79 -6.90 1.20 -13.73
CA PHE A 79 -7.89 2.17 -14.19
C PHE A 79 -8.28 1.87 -15.62
N ASP A 80 -9.57 1.65 -15.85
CA ASP A 80 -10.17 1.55 -17.18
C ASP A 80 -10.67 2.94 -17.60
N ALA A 81 -9.96 3.56 -18.53
CA ALA A 81 -10.28 4.91 -18.98
C ALA A 81 -11.56 4.96 -19.82
N ALA A 82 -11.94 3.87 -20.48
CA ALA A 82 -13.13 3.82 -21.32
C ALA A 82 -14.40 3.80 -20.48
N GLU A 83 -14.37 3.08 -19.36
CA GLU A 83 -15.50 2.98 -18.44
C GLU A 83 -15.43 3.97 -17.26
N ASN A 84 -14.29 4.67 -17.10
CA ASN A 84 -14.01 5.53 -15.93
C ASN A 84 -14.14 4.77 -14.59
N ILE A 85 -13.74 3.49 -14.56
CA ILE A 85 -13.87 2.60 -13.40
C ILE A 85 -12.49 2.03 -13.03
N SER A 86 -12.25 1.88 -11.72
CA SER A 86 -11.09 1.17 -11.18
C SER A 86 -11.43 -0.30 -10.93
N ARG A 87 -10.66 -1.22 -11.51
CA ARG A 87 -10.81 -2.66 -11.33
C ARG A 87 -9.53 -3.23 -10.71
N PRO A 88 -9.60 -3.85 -9.52
CA PRO A 88 -8.41 -4.41 -8.86
C PRO A 88 -8.00 -5.74 -9.51
N PRO A 89 -6.83 -5.84 -10.17
CA PRO A 89 -6.27 -7.13 -10.57
C PRO A 89 -5.78 -7.99 -9.40
N ALA A 90 -5.47 -7.42 -8.23
CA ALA A 90 -4.92 -8.18 -7.11
C ALA A 90 -5.17 -7.52 -5.74
N PHE A 91 -5.28 -8.38 -4.73
CA PHE A 91 -5.36 -8.01 -3.31
C PHE A 91 -4.29 -8.75 -2.52
N VAL A 92 -3.61 -8.03 -1.62
CA VAL A 92 -2.69 -8.63 -0.64
C VAL A 92 -3.25 -8.37 0.76
N ARG A 93 -3.31 -9.43 1.56
CA ARG A 93 -3.71 -9.38 2.97
C ARG A 93 -2.70 -10.17 3.80
N LYS A 94 -2.38 -9.65 4.98
CA LYS A 94 -1.73 -10.44 6.02
C LYS A 94 -2.82 -10.87 6.99
N ASP A 95 -3.10 -12.18 7.00
CA ASP A 95 -4.08 -12.81 7.88
C ASP A 95 -3.59 -12.79 9.34
#